data_AF-A0AAN8WIP0-F1
#
_entry.id   AF-A0AAN8WIP0-F1
#
_cell.length_a   1.000
_cell.length_b   1.000
_cell.length_c   1.000
_cell.angle_alpha   90.00
_cell.angle_beta   90.00
_cell.angle_gamma   90.00
#
_symmetry.space_group_name_H-M   'P 1'
#
loop_
_entity.id
_entity.type
_entity.pdbx_description
1 polymer ?
#
loop_
_entity_poly.entity_id
_entity_poly.type
_entity_poly.pdbx_seq_one_letter_code
_entity_poly.pdbx_strand_id
1 'polypeptide(L)'
;MTDCYHLAVTAYALTVVGSTAGDIATAMLRKAKLDYGDMTYWSRNAMTVHKRRHENNQKAFLLPREPEQWDAHAVEATGYALLVFLIREGITDHTEKIMRWLNAIRDWDAAFISTSDSVVVMQALAEYAFRYRLDQLMNVECTIEATAAQNATPTHISITDTSALSSYSHELEHVWGHLNLVAKGSGQAVVQLDVSWGVDVLRFIEQPHKKYFDLSVYEKYHQFRNKSVITTTVCTRWLANEDGNTSHAALIEVESPTGYIFYQPFAEETVLHIQKIESFPQLRNVHTTETHVFWQFEYIPSQKQCFSYNIQRWYPAANLTRIRSATVLELFAPEHFEMVMINATPLSALDICEVCGSYQCPYCPIYSGTPTTHYYSLTLLSLIVASGFIFSSIDDSRLGIIPVHVPNWLPTNYRHM
;
A
#
# COMPACT_ATOMS: atom_id res chain seq x y z
N MET A 1 -4.55 31.35 19.45
CA MET A 1 -4.24 30.10 18.72
C MET A 1 -3.03 29.48 19.38
N THR A 2 -3.12 28.22 19.77
CA THR A 2 -2.05 27.50 20.50
C THR A 2 -1.27 26.54 19.61
N ASP A 3 -1.89 26.04 18.53
CA ASP A 3 -1.23 25.12 17.60
C ASP A 3 -0.40 25.89 16.54
N CYS A 4 0.86 25.47 16.40
CA CYS A 4 1.80 25.96 15.38
C CYS A 4 1.26 25.79 13.96
N TYR A 5 0.56 24.68 13.66
CA TYR A 5 0.01 24.41 12.34
C TYR A 5 -1.02 25.48 11.94
N HIS A 6 -2.03 25.68 12.77
CA HIS A 6 -3.05 26.71 12.51
C HIS A 6 -2.43 28.11 12.44
N LEU A 7 -1.42 28.40 13.26
CA LEU A 7 -0.70 29.66 13.22
C LEU A 7 0.03 29.89 11.89
N ALA A 8 0.70 28.88 11.35
CA ALA A 8 1.39 28.99 10.08
C ALA A 8 0.43 29.24 8.91
N VAL A 9 -0.66 28.46 8.83
CA VAL A 9 -1.70 28.60 7.78
C VAL A 9 -2.34 29.98 7.82
N THR A 10 -2.74 30.45 9.02
CA THR A 10 -3.35 31.77 9.17
C THR A 10 -2.37 32.91 8.90
N ALA A 11 -1.12 32.81 9.34
CA ALA A 11 -0.08 33.80 9.04
C ALA A 11 0.16 33.91 7.53
N TYR A 12 0.16 32.78 6.82
CA TYR A 12 0.26 32.74 5.36
C TYR A 12 -0.93 33.43 4.71
N ALA A 13 -2.16 33.03 5.04
CA ALA A 13 -3.37 33.64 4.47
C ALA A 13 -3.43 35.16 4.69
N LEU A 14 -3.14 35.63 5.90
CA LEU A 14 -3.13 37.06 6.23
C LEU A 14 -2.02 37.82 5.50
N THR A 15 -0.87 37.19 5.29
CA THR A 15 0.26 37.78 4.57
C THR A 15 -0.03 37.91 3.08
N VAL A 16 -0.63 36.89 2.46
CA VAL A 16 -1.00 36.92 1.03
C VAL A 16 -2.06 37.99 0.75
N VAL A 17 -3.04 38.16 1.65
CA VAL A 17 -4.09 39.18 1.52
C VAL A 17 -3.57 40.60 1.84
N GLY A 18 -2.36 40.74 2.41
CA GLY A 18 -1.81 42.03 2.80
C GLY A 18 -2.54 42.66 4.00
N SER A 19 -3.10 41.83 4.89
CA SER A 19 -3.77 42.31 6.10
C SER A 19 -2.74 42.83 7.12
N THR A 20 -3.10 43.90 7.84
CA THR A 20 -2.30 44.44 8.94
C THR A 20 -2.14 43.43 10.09
N ALA A 21 -3.12 42.54 10.27
CA ALA A 21 -3.02 41.43 11.22
C ALA A 21 -1.93 40.41 10.84
N GLY A 22 -1.46 40.42 9.59
CA GLY A 22 -0.39 39.54 9.13
C GLY A 22 0.93 39.80 9.85
N ASP A 23 1.26 41.06 10.19
CA ASP A 23 2.49 41.38 10.94
C ASP A 23 2.48 40.77 12.34
N ILE A 24 1.32 40.83 13.00
CA ILE A 24 1.10 40.22 14.31
C ILE A 24 1.24 38.70 14.22
N ALA A 25 0.63 38.09 13.20
CA ALA A 25 0.69 36.65 12.98
C ALA A 25 2.12 36.18 12.68
N THR A 26 2.89 36.90 11.84
CA THR A 26 4.30 36.61 11.57
C THR A 26 5.16 36.75 12.83
N ALA A 27 4.91 37.76 13.66
CA ALA A 27 5.62 37.92 14.94
C ALA A 27 5.32 36.79 15.93
N MET A 28 4.09 36.29 15.97
CA MET A 28 3.72 35.10 16.75
C MET A 28 4.39 33.85 16.18
N LEU A 29 4.38 33.67 14.85
CA LEU A 29 5.00 32.53 14.19
C LEU A 29 6.51 32.46 14.47
N ARG A 30 7.20 33.60 14.44
CA ARG A 30 8.63 33.69 14.78
C ARG A 30 8.93 33.25 16.22
N LYS A 31 8.01 33.49 17.15
CA LYS A 31 8.14 33.05 18.55
C LYS A 31 7.85 31.57 18.75
N ALA A 32 7.02 30.98 17.88
CA ALA A 32 6.60 29.58 17.97
C ALA A 32 7.56 28.59 17.31
N LYS A 33 8.70 29.06 16.78
CA LYS A 33 9.68 28.22 16.08
C LYS A 33 10.37 27.24 17.03
N LEU A 34 10.70 26.08 16.50
CA LEU A 34 11.58 25.09 17.12
C LEU A 34 12.89 25.04 16.34
N ASP A 35 13.99 24.80 17.04
CA ASP A 35 15.32 24.68 16.43
C ASP A 35 15.89 23.28 16.73
N TYR A 36 16.47 22.65 15.71
CA TYR A 36 17.23 21.40 15.83
C TYR A 36 18.59 21.57 15.15
N GLY A 37 19.64 21.71 15.95
CA GLY A 37 20.96 22.06 15.43
C GLY A 37 20.95 23.44 14.76
N ASP A 38 21.30 23.48 13.46
CA ASP A 38 21.27 24.71 12.64
C ASP A 38 20.04 24.75 11.71
N MET A 39 18.96 24.07 12.09
CA MET A 39 17.72 23.97 11.32
C MET A 39 16.56 24.49 12.14
N THR A 40 15.59 25.13 11.49
CA THR A 40 14.43 25.74 12.15
C THR A 40 13.15 25.20 11.52
N TYR A 41 12.15 24.89 12.35
CA TYR A 41 10.89 24.27 11.93
C TYR A 41 9.73 24.60 12.88
N TRP A 42 8.52 24.19 12.49
CA TRP A 42 7.30 24.34 13.29
C TRP A 42 6.63 22.99 13.42
N SER A 43 6.40 22.58 14.67
CA SER A 43 5.67 21.36 15.01
C SER A 43 4.97 21.54 16.35
N ARG A 44 4.03 20.65 16.65
CA ARG A 44 3.37 20.57 17.96
C ARG A 44 4.34 20.08 19.04
N ASN A 45 5.23 19.15 18.68
CA ASN A 45 6.23 18.56 19.57
C ASN A 45 7.63 18.74 18.97
N ALA A 46 8.66 18.69 19.82
CA ALA A 46 10.04 18.63 19.33
C ALA A 46 10.26 17.31 18.57
N MET A 47 10.87 17.41 17.39
CA MET A 47 11.09 16.29 16.48
C MET A 47 12.58 16.06 16.25
N THR A 48 12.92 14.82 15.91
CA THR A 48 14.25 14.46 15.46
C THR A 48 14.25 14.31 13.93
N VAL A 49 15.30 14.78 13.27
CA VAL A 49 15.40 14.69 11.80
C VAL A 49 16.13 13.39 11.43
N HIS A 50 17.47 13.39 11.48
CA HIS A 50 18.27 12.18 11.39
C HIS A 50 19.04 11.97 12.70
N LYS A 51 18.98 10.74 13.21
CA LYS A 51 19.82 10.29 14.31
C LYS A 51 21.22 10.02 13.76
N ARG A 52 22.24 10.37 14.54
CA ARG A 52 23.63 10.01 14.23
C ARG A 52 24.10 8.95 15.20
N ARG A 53 24.56 7.81 14.67
CA ARG A 53 25.19 6.77 15.49
C ARG A 53 26.68 7.02 15.54
N HIS A 54 27.21 7.11 16.75
CA HIS A 54 28.64 7.14 16.99
C HIS A 54 29.10 5.72 17.33
N GLU A 55 30.05 5.19 16.57
CA GLU A 55 30.73 3.93 16.86
C GLU A 55 32.19 4.23 17.20
N ASN A 56 32.78 3.46 18.12
CA ASN A 56 34.07 3.78 18.74
C ASN A 56 35.15 4.09 17.68
N ASN A 57 35.74 5.28 17.77
CA ASN A 57 36.80 5.82 16.89
C ASN A 57 36.45 5.94 15.40
N GLN A 58 35.15 5.95 15.03
CA GLN A 58 34.70 6.18 13.64
C GLN A 58 33.93 7.50 13.50
N LYS A 59 33.80 7.99 12.25
CA LYS A 59 32.93 9.12 11.94
C LYS A 59 31.47 8.74 12.25
N ALA A 60 30.70 9.71 12.72
CA ALA A 60 29.29 9.49 13.02
C ALA A 60 28.52 9.14 11.73
N PHE A 61 27.72 8.08 11.77
CA PHE A 61 26.91 7.65 10.64
C PHE A 61 25.51 8.25 10.74
N LEU A 62 24.99 8.73 9.62
CA LEU A 62 23.60 9.15 9.50
C LEU A 62 22.72 7.88 9.46
N LEU A 63 21.77 7.78 10.37
CA LEU A 63 20.78 6.72 10.35
C LEU A 63 19.58 7.12 9.47
N PRO A 64 18.85 6.14 8.89
CA PRO A 64 17.56 6.42 8.29
C PRO A 64 16.67 7.12 9.31
N ARG A 65 15.84 8.03 8.81
CA ARG A 65 14.84 8.69 9.65
C ARG A 65 13.74 7.68 9.98
N GLU A 66 13.26 7.73 11.21
CA GLU A 66 12.09 6.99 11.66
C GLU A 66 10.90 7.96 11.68
N PRO A 67 9.68 7.53 11.34
CA PRO A 67 8.51 8.38 11.44
C PRO A 67 8.24 8.84 12.88
N GLU A 68 7.87 10.10 13.01
CA GLU A 68 7.47 10.76 14.25
C GLU A 68 5.97 11.10 14.20
N GLN A 69 5.36 11.28 15.38
CA GLN A 69 3.91 11.41 15.52
C GLN A 69 3.25 12.56 14.73
N TRP A 70 3.95 13.65 14.43
CA TRP A 70 3.37 14.86 13.80
C TRP A 70 4.14 15.28 12.55
N ASP A 71 4.67 14.29 11.83
CA ASP A 71 5.52 14.48 10.67
C ASP A 71 4.84 15.32 9.58
N ALA A 72 3.70 14.86 9.04
CA ALA A 72 3.03 15.54 7.93
C ALA A 72 2.61 16.96 8.31
N HIS A 73 2.06 17.11 9.52
CA HIS A 73 1.65 18.41 10.06
C HIS A 73 2.82 19.38 10.23
N ALA A 74 3.98 18.90 10.70
CA ALA A 74 5.17 19.72 10.88
C ALA A 74 5.76 20.17 9.55
N VAL A 75 5.77 19.28 8.56
CA VAL A 75 6.24 19.59 7.20
C VAL A 75 5.36 20.64 6.56
N GLU A 76 4.04 20.49 6.63
CA GLU A 76 3.09 21.47 6.09
C GLU A 76 3.20 22.83 6.81
N ALA A 77 3.23 22.84 8.14
CA ALA A 77 3.38 24.06 8.94
C ALA A 77 4.69 24.80 8.61
N THR A 78 5.78 24.05 8.45
CA THR A 78 7.09 24.61 8.13
C THR A 78 7.15 25.12 6.68
N GLY A 79 6.46 24.47 5.74
CA GLY A 79 6.28 24.96 4.38
C GLY A 79 5.55 26.31 4.32
N TYR A 80 4.44 26.43 5.04
CA TYR A 80 3.73 27.71 5.16
C TYR A 80 4.59 28.79 5.83
N ALA A 81 5.34 28.43 6.87
CA ALA A 81 6.24 29.35 7.52
C ALA A 81 7.33 29.86 6.56
N LEU A 82 7.94 28.98 5.76
CA LEU A 82 8.91 29.37 4.74
C LEU A 82 8.29 30.38 3.76
N LEU A 83 7.08 30.12 3.25
CA LEU A 83 6.38 31.05 2.35
C LEU A 83 6.17 32.43 3.00
N VAL A 84 5.73 32.47 4.26
CA VAL A 84 5.54 33.72 5.01
C VAL A 84 6.85 34.51 5.10
N PHE A 85 7.94 33.86 5.52
CA PHE A 85 9.23 34.55 5.67
C PHE A 85 9.83 34.94 4.33
N LEU A 86 9.66 34.15 3.26
CA LEU A 86 10.06 34.56 1.92
C LEU A 86 9.34 35.83 1.47
N ILE A 87 8.02 35.93 1.67
CA ILE A 87 7.25 37.13 1.29
C ILE A 87 7.68 38.36 2.09
N ARG A 88 7.94 38.19 3.39
CA ARG A 88 8.20 39.31 4.31
C ARG A 88 9.66 39.75 4.36
N GLU A 89 10.59 38.81 4.34
CA GLU A 89 12.02 39.03 4.60
C GLU A 89 12.90 38.73 3.39
N GLY A 90 12.41 37.98 2.40
CA GLY A 90 13.22 37.52 1.28
C GLY A 90 14.17 36.38 1.67
N ILE A 91 15.33 36.31 1.02
CA ILE A 91 16.35 35.30 1.32
C ILE A 91 17.22 35.79 2.48
N THR A 92 17.16 35.07 3.59
CA THR A 92 17.95 35.31 4.81
C THR A 92 18.51 34.00 5.35
N ASP A 93 19.50 34.09 6.26
CA ASP A 93 20.01 32.93 7.03
C ASP A 93 18.85 32.17 7.69
N HIS A 94 17.83 32.88 8.18
CA HIS A 94 16.65 32.25 8.76
C HIS A 94 15.90 31.38 7.76
N THR A 95 15.60 31.89 6.56
CA THR A 95 14.92 31.09 5.51
C THR A 95 15.75 29.92 5.03
N GLU A 96 17.09 30.04 5.03
CA GLU A 96 17.98 28.95 4.67
C GLU A 96 17.91 27.81 5.71
N LYS A 97 17.86 28.13 7.01
CA LYS A 97 17.68 27.11 8.07
C LYS A 97 16.37 26.36 7.98
N ILE A 98 15.31 27.04 7.54
CA ILE A 98 13.99 26.42 7.31
C ILE A 98 14.05 25.48 6.10
N MET A 99 14.62 25.95 5.00
CA MET A 99 14.83 25.15 3.78
C MET A 99 15.68 23.91 4.06
N ARG A 100 16.77 24.04 4.83
CA ARG A 100 17.62 22.90 5.23
C ARG A 100 16.84 21.87 6.02
N TRP A 101 15.97 22.29 6.94
CA TRP A 101 15.10 21.36 7.67
C TRP A 101 14.16 20.61 6.73
N LEU A 102 13.49 21.32 5.83
CA LEU A 102 12.57 20.71 4.86
C LEU A 102 13.28 19.69 3.97
N ASN A 103 14.48 19.99 3.46
CA ASN A 103 15.23 19.02 2.66
C ASN A 103 15.73 17.82 3.48
N ALA A 104 15.92 17.97 4.79
CA ALA A 104 16.37 16.88 5.67
C ALA A 104 15.23 15.98 6.16
N ILE A 105 13.97 16.41 6.04
CA ILE A 105 12.78 15.61 6.41
C ILE A 105 12.07 15.00 5.18
N ARG A 106 12.63 15.22 3.98
CA ARG A 106 12.13 14.65 2.73
C ARG A 106 12.14 13.12 2.81
N ASP A 107 11.02 12.53 2.44
CA ASP A 107 10.81 11.07 2.47
C ASP A 107 10.99 10.44 1.08
N TRP A 108 10.52 11.12 0.05
CA TRP A 108 10.53 10.63 -1.34
C TRP A 108 11.20 11.66 -2.27
N ASP A 109 11.75 11.24 -3.41
CA ASP A 109 12.50 12.13 -4.32
C ASP A 109 11.68 13.34 -4.83
N ALA A 110 10.40 13.12 -5.09
CA ALA A 110 9.44 14.09 -5.60
C ALA A 110 8.29 14.43 -4.64
N ALA A 111 8.33 13.96 -3.39
CA ALA A 111 7.24 14.17 -2.43
C ALA A 111 7.72 14.21 -0.98
N PHE A 112 6.83 14.68 -0.12
CA PHE A 112 6.95 14.63 1.33
C PHE A 112 6.02 13.53 1.88
N ILE A 113 5.59 13.63 3.12
CA ILE A 113 4.93 12.53 3.82
C ILE A 113 3.48 12.35 3.33
N SER A 114 2.76 13.44 3.06
CA SER A 114 1.36 13.43 2.62
C SER A 114 1.17 14.17 1.29
N THR A 115 -0.09 14.41 0.90
CA THR A 115 -0.40 15.19 -0.30
C THR A 115 -0.41 16.70 -0.05
N SER A 116 -0.93 17.16 1.08
CA SER A 116 -1.07 18.60 1.39
C SER A 116 0.29 19.23 1.69
N ASP A 117 1.08 18.60 2.56
CA ASP A 117 2.44 19.02 2.87
C ASP A 117 3.33 19.05 1.62
N SER A 118 3.23 18.04 0.74
CA SER A 118 3.98 17.97 -0.51
C SER A 118 3.70 19.18 -1.40
N VAL A 119 2.43 19.53 -1.62
CA VAL A 119 2.07 20.68 -2.47
C VAL A 119 2.61 21.98 -1.88
N VAL A 120 2.40 22.20 -0.58
CA VAL A 120 2.80 23.44 0.10
C VAL A 120 4.32 23.59 0.12
N VAL A 121 5.04 22.53 0.47
CA VAL A 121 6.50 22.57 0.56
C VAL A 121 7.15 22.66 -0.81
N MET A 122 6.66 21.95 -1.82
CA MET A 122 7.20 22.10 -3.18
C MET A 122 7.00 23.52 -3.70
N GLN A 123 5.86 24.16 -3.43
CA GLN A 123 5.65 25.56 -3.73
C GLN A 123 6.67 26.45 -2.98
N ALA A 124 6.86 26.21 -1.68
CA ALA A 124 7.79 26.98 -0.86
C ALA A 124 9.26 26.86 -1.32
N LEU A 125 9.69 25.65 -1.66
CA LEU A 125 11.05 25.37 -2.14
C LEU A 125 11.26 25.93 -3.55
N ALA A 126 10.25 25.89 -4.42
CA ALA A 126 10.31 26.51 -5.75
C ALA A 126 10.46 28.04 -5.64
N GLU A 127 9.67 28.69 -4.78
CA GLU A 127 9.79 30.12 -4.49
C GLU A 127 11.16 30.48 -3.91
N TYR A 128 11.67 29.65 -2.99
CA TYR A 128 13.02 29.81 -2.44
C TYR A 128 14.08 29.74 -3.54
N ALA A 129 14.04 28.68 -4.37
CA ALA A 129 14.99 28.45 -5.45
C ALA A 129 15.00 29.59 -6.48
N PHE A 130 13.82 30.07 -6.86
CA PHE A 130 13.67 31.19 -7.79
C PHE A 130 14.27 32.49 -7.25
N ARG A 131 14.00 32.81 -5.98
CA ARG A 131 14.53 34.03 -5.34
C ARG A 131 16.03 33.96 -5.09
N TYR A 132 16.55 32.79 -4.77
CA TYR A 132 17.97 32.55 -4.54
C TYR A 132 18.79 32.48 -5.85
N ARG A 133 18.14 32.19 -7.00
CA ARG A 133 18.80 32.00 -8.31
C ARG A 133 19.82 30.85 -8.29
N LEU A 134 19.40 29.71 -7.74
CA LEU A 134 20.24 28.51 -7.61
C LEU A 134 20.77 27.98 -8.96
N ASP A 135 20.11 28.33 -10.06
CA ASP A 135 20.43 27.91 -11.43
C ASP A 135 21.62 28.65 -12.07
N GLN A 136 22.08 29.77 -11.47
CA GLN A 136 23.09 30.64 -12.09
C GLN A 136 24.52 30.41 -11.56
N LEU A 137 24.69 29.63 -10.49
CA LEU A 137 25.96 29.45 -9.78
C LEU A 137 26.12 28.00 -9.29
N MET A 138 25.93 27.03 -10.19
CA MET A 138 26.01 25.60 -9.91
C MET A 138 27.27 24.99 -10.51
N ASN A 139 28.17 24.55 -9.63
CA ASN A 139 29.35 23.76 -9.97
C ASN A 139 29.69 22.89 -8.75
N VAL A 140 29.00 21.76 -8.63
CA VAL A 140 29.18 20.80 -7.53
C VAL A 140 29.70 19.49 -8.10
N GLU A 141 30.82 19.04 -7.55
CA GLU A 141 31.37 17.71 -7.80
C GLU A 141 31.13 16.82 -6.57
N CYS A 142 30.37 15.75 -6.76
CA CYS A 142 30.06 14.75 -5.76
C CYS A 142 30.83 13.46 -6.06
N THR A 143 31.53 12.93 -5.06
CA THR A 143 32.17 11.61 -5.12
C THR A 143 31.48 10.71 -4.09
N ILE A 144 31.00 9.55 -4.55
CA ILE A 144 30.32 8.54 -3.74
C ILE A 144 31.19 7.28 -3.71
N GLU A 145 31.55 6.84 -2.51
CA GLU A 145 32.36 5.64 -2.28
C GLU A 145 31.60 4.67 -1.36
N ALA A 146 31.38 3.44 -1.84
CA ALA A 146 30.75 2.37 -1.06
C ALA A 146 31.81 1.40 -0.54
N THR A 147 31.88 1.18 0.79
CA THR A 147 32.91 0.30 1.37
C THR A 147 32.73 -1.17 1.01
N ALA A 148 31.52 -1.59 0.66
CA ALA A 148 31.23 -2.97 0.27
C ALA A 148 31.73 -3.33 -1.12
N ALA A 149 31.91 -2.33 -1.99
CA ALA A 149 32.34 -2.53 -3.36
C ALA A 149 33.87 -2.59 -3.43
N GLN A 150 34.44 -3.76 -3.09
CA GLN A 150 35.88 -3.98 -3.14
C GLN A 150 36.39 -3.80 -4.59
N ASN A 151 37.36 -2.91 -4.78
CA ASN A 151 37.94 -2.53 -6.09
C ASN A 151 37.00 -1.77 -7.06
N ALA A 152 35.85 -1.28 -6.60
CA ALA A 152 35.01 -0.43 -7.44
C ALA A 152 35.59 0.99 -7.53
N THR A 153 35.54 1.57 -8.73
CA THR A 153 35.85 2.99 -8.92
C THR A 153 34.79 3.84 -8.20
N PRO A 154 35.19 4.90 -7.48
CA PRO A 154 34.23 5.85 -6.91
C PRO A 154 33.29 6.38 -7.98
N THR A 155 32.02 6.58 -7.62
CA THR A 155 31.04 7.19 -8.52
C THR A 155 31.21 8.70 -8.46
N HIS A 156 31.56 9.31 -9.58
CA HIS A 156 31.73 10.76 -9.72
C HIS A 156 30.52 11.36 -10.43
N ILE A 157 29.89 12.35 -9.80
CA ILE A 157 28.75 13.09 -10.35
C ILE A 157 29.13 14.57 -10.36
N SER A 158 29.08 15.20 -11.53
CA SER A 158 29.31 16.64 -11.69
C SER A 158 28.00 17.32 -12.08
N ILE A 159 27.59 18.29 -11.26
CA ILE A 159 26.38 19.08 -11.45
C ILE A 159 26.82 20.50 -11.77
N THR A 160 26.56 20.93 -13.00
CA THR A 160 26.88 22.27 -13.51
C THR A 160 25.59 23.03 -13.82
N ASP A 161 25.69 24.32 -14.16
CA ASP A 161 24.54 25.14 -14.59
C ASP A 161 23.69 24.48 -15.69
N THR A 162 24.35 23.75 -16.61
CA THR A 162 23.66 23.04 -17.70
C THR A 162 22.93 21.77 -17.26
N SER A 163 23.34 21.18 -16.13
CA SER A 163 22.77 19.94 -15.59
C SER A 163 22.06 20.15 -14.24
N ALA A 164 21.85 21.40 -13.82
CA ALA A 164 21.27 21.76 -12.53
C ALA A 164 19.85 21.20 -12.30
N LEU A 165 19.11 20.94 -13.38
CA LEU A 165 17.76 20.36 -13.34
C LEU A 165 17.76 18.83 -13.49
N SER A 166 18.92 18.20 -13.68
CA SER A 166 18.99 16.76 -13.89
C SER A 166 19.08 16.01 -12.56
N SER A 167 18.30 14.94 -12.45
CA SER A 167 18.39 13.96 -11.37
C SER A 167 19.32 12.82 -11.77
N TYR A 168 20.25 12.47 -10.88
CA TYR A 168 21.13 11.31 -11.07
C TYR A 168 20.74 10.23 -10.07
N SER A 169 20.46 9.01 -10.57
CA SER A 169 20.26 7.83 -9.74
C SER A 169 21.39 6.83 -9.99
N HIS A 170 21.87 6.21 -8.91
CA HIS A 170 22.93 5.22 -8.96
C HIS A 170 22.56 4.05 -8.06
N GLU A 171 22.27 2.90 -8.67
CA GLU A 171 21.99 1.68 -7.94
C GLU A 171 23.27 1.10 -7.35
N LEU A 172 23.23 0.80 -6.04
CA LEU A 172 24.32 0.17 -5.33
C LEU A 172 24.23 -1.34 -5.50
N GLU A 173 25.32 -1.95 -5.98
CA GLU A 173 25.39 -3.41 -6.16
C GLU A 173 25.25 -4.18 -4.84
N HIS A 174 25.79 -3.61 -3.75
CA HIS A 174 25.79 -4.22 -2.43
C HIS A 174 25.15 -3.26 -1.41
N VAL A 175 24.17 -3.77 -0.65
CA VAL A 175 23.37 -3.00 0.32
C VAL A 175 23.96 -2.95 1.74
N TRP A 176 25.18 -3.46 1.94
CA TRP A 176 25.85 -3.49 3.23
C TRP A 176 27.05 -2.54 3.26
N GLY A 177 27.55 -2.22 4.46
CA GLY A 177 28.68 -1.32 4.64
C GLY A 177 28.27 0.16 4.74
N HIS A 178 29.24 1.05 4.52
CA HIS A 178 29.06 2.49 4.65
C HIS A 178 29.21 3.19 3.30
N LEU A 179 28.49 4.30 3.14
CA LEU A 179 28.65 5.22 2.03
C LEU A 179 29.38 6.47 2.52
N ASN A 180 30.47 6.80 1.84
CA ASN A 180 31.18 8.05 2.04
C ASN A 180 30.85 8.98 0.88
N LEU A 181 30.28 10.14 1.21
CA LEU A 181 29.93 11.16 0.24
C LEU A 181 30.78 12.40 0.47
N VAL A 182 31.47 12.84 -0.56
CA VAL A 182 32.29 14.05 -0.55
C VAL A 182 31.81 14.97 -1.66
N ALA A 183 31.33 16.15 -1.29
CA ALA A 183 30.95 17.19 -2.23
C ALA A 183 31.98 18.34 -2.19
N LYS A 184 32.33 18.88 -3.37
CA LYS A 184 33.23 20.03 -3.54
C LYS A 184 32.65 21.00 -4.56
N GLY A 185 32.99 22.28 -4.43
CA GLY A 185 32.58 23.31 -5.38
C GLY A 185 31.61 24.33 -4.78
N SER A 186 30.80 24.94 -5.63
CA SER A 186 29.86 26.02 -5.28
C SER A 186 28.46 25.70 -5.82
N GLY A 187 27.44 25.79 -4.97
CA GLY A 187 26.06 25.50 -5.33
C GLY A 187 25.35 24.76 -4.21
N GLN A 188 24.12 24.31 -4.47
CA GLN A 188 23.35 23.48 -3.56
C GLN A 188 22.82 22.25 -4.30
N ALA A 189 23.15 21.07 -3.80
CA ALA A 189 22.63 19.80 -4.30
C ALA A 189 21.99 19.04 -3.13
N VAL A 190 20.90 18.34 -3.43
CA VAL A 190 20.30 17.39 -2.49
C VAL A 190 20.75 15.99 -2.89
N VAL A 191 21.22 15.22 -1.92
CA VAL A 191 21.53 13.81 -2.10
C VAL A 191 20.70 13.01 -1.12
N GLN A 192 20.01 12.00 -1.64
CA GLN A 192 19.13 11.12 -0.90
C GLN A 192 19.59 9.67 -1.09
N LEU A 193 19.48 8.88 -0.03
CA LEU A 193 19.76 7.44 -0.03
C LEU A 193 18.47 6.71 0.29
N ASP A 194 17.96 5.97 -0.69
CA ASP A 194 16.76 5.16 -0.54
C ASP A 194 17.15 3.71 -0.28
N VAL A 195 16.59 3.12 0.78
CA VAL A 195 16.85 1.73 1.18
C VAL A 195 15.52 1.06 1.49
N SER A 196 15.25 -0.06 0.84
CA SER A 196 14.06 -0.88 1.08
C SER A 196 14.45 -2.33 1.40
N TRP A 197 13.77 -2.93 2.36
CA TRP A 197 13.98 -4.33 2.73
C TRP A 197 12.69 -4.96 3.25
N GLY A 198 12.54 -6.27 3.03
CA GLY A 198 11.46 -7.04 3.63
C GLY A 198 11.77 -7.41 5.07
N VAL A 199 10.77 -7.31 5.94
CA VAL A 199 10.88 -7.75 7.34
C VAL A 199 9.92 -8.92 7.56
N ASP A 200 10.47 -10.05 8.00
CA ASP A 200 9.72 -11.29 8.28
C ASP A 200 9.54 -11.56 9.78
N VAL A 201 10.12 -10.73 10.65
CA VAL A 201 10.00 -10.83 12.11
C VAL A 201 9.12 -9.70 12.65
N LEU A 202 8.01 -10.06 13.30
CA LEU A 202 7.01 -9.12 13.85
C LEU A 202 7.61 -7.99 14.71
N ARG A 203 8.70 -8.25 15.44
CA ARG A 203 9.35 -7.25 16.32
C ARG A 203 10.08 -6.14 15.57
N PHE A 204 10.39 -6.36 14.29
CA PHE A 204 11.11 -5.41 13.43
C PHE A 204 10.16 -4.73 12.43
N ILE A 205 8.88 -5.09 12.45
CA ILE A 205 7.86 -4.39 11.68
C ILE A 205 7.73 -2.99 12.26
N GLU A 206 7.68 -2.00 11.39
CA GLU A 206 7.44 -0.62 11.76
C GLU A 206 6.12 -0.50 12.52
N GLN A 207 6.16 0.19 13.66
CA GLN A 207 4.99 0.42 14.49
C GLN A 207 4.73 1.91 14.59
N PRO A 208 3.45 2.33 14.56
CA PRO A 208 3.11 3.71 14.82
C PRO A 208 3.54 4.07 16.25
N HIS A 209 3.80 5.36 16.50
CA HIS A 209 4.23 5.85 17.81
C HIS A 209 3.25 5.49 18.94
N LYS A 210 1.95 5.40 18.62
CA LYS A 210 0.90 4.87 19.47
C LYS A 210 -0.15 4.19 18.60
N LYS A 211 -1.07 3.44 19.21
CA LYS A 211 -2.14 2.78 18.47
C LYS A 211 -3.26 3.77 18.08
N TYR A 212 -3.30 4.17 16.81
CA TYR A 212 -4.32 5.09 16.28
C TYR A 212 -5.60 4.38 15.86
N PHE A 213 -5.47 3.19 15.26
CA PHE A 213 -6.58 2.41 14.75
C PHE A 213 -6.63 1.03 15.39
N ASP A 214 -7.82 0.45 15.46
CA ASP A 214 -8.03 -0.95 15.79
C ASP A 214 -8.52 -1.69 14.55
N LEU A 215 -7.59 -2.21 13.76
CA LEU A 215 -7.88 -2.95 12.53
C LEU A 215 -7.96 -4.45 12.81
N SER A 216 -8.98 -5.11 12.27
CA SER A 216 -9.07 -6.58 12.27
C SER A 216 -9.64 -7.08 10.96
N VAL A 217 -8.93 -7.99 10.29
CA VAL A 217 -9.33 -8.57 9.02
C VAL A 217 -9.51 -10.08 9.17
N TYR A 218 -10.66 -10.58 8.72
CA TYR A 218 -11.02 -11.99 8.78
C TYR A 218 -11.38 -12.49 7.40
N GLU A 219 -10.79 -13.60 6.97
CA GLU A 219 -11.09 -14.22 5.69
C GLU A 219 -11.76 -15.58 5.85
N LYS A 220 -12.87 -15.75 5.15
CA LYS A 220 -13.56 -17.02 5.02
C LYS A 220 -13.28 -17.60 3.64
N TYR A 221 -12.56 -18.72 3.64
CA TYR A 221 -12.26 -19.50 2.44
C TYR A 221 -13.40 -20.47 2.15
N HIS A 222 -14.16 -20.24 1.09
CA HIS A 222 -15.29 -21.10 0.75
C HIS A 222 -14.79 -22.44 0.18
N GLN A 223 -15.34 -23.56 0.66
CA GLN A 223 -14.99 -24.88 0.08
C GLN A 223 -15.49 -25.03 -1.37
N PHE A 224 -16.40 -24.17 -1.80
CA PHE A 224 -16.89 -24.11 -3.17
C PHE A 224 -15.75 -23.95 -4.18
N ARG A 225 -15.67 -24.88 -5.15
CA ARG A 225 -14.65 -24.91 -6.22
C ARG A 225 -13.21 -24.73 -5.68
N ASN A 226 -12.87 -25.39 -4.58
CA ASN A 226 -11.54 -25.35 -3.95
C ASN A 226 -11.07 -23.93 -3.62
N LYS A 227 -11.82 -23.22 -2.76
CA LYS A 227 -11.44 -21.88 -2.29
C LYS A 227 -11.43 -20.81 -3.38
N SER A 228 -12.18 -21.01 -4.48
CA SER A 228 -12.25 -20.04 -5.59
C SER A 228 -12.84 -18.68 -5.20
N VAL A 229 -13.55 -18.60 -4.08
CA VAL A 229 -14.10 -17.35 -3.54
C VAL A 229 -13.61 -17.18 -2.11
N ILE A 230 -13.19 -15.97 -1.79
CA ILE A 230 -12.79 -15.57 -0.44
C ILE A 230 -13.71 -14.43 -0.03
N THR A 231 -14.39 -14.58 1.11
CA THR A 231 -15.10 -13.46 1.74
C THR A 231 -14.19 -12.83 2.77
N THR A 232 -13.80 -11.58 2.52
CA THR A 232 -12.96 -10.77 3.39
C THR A 232 -13.85 -9.84 4.19
N THR A 233 -13.73 -9.88 5.51
CA THR A 233 -14.43 -9.00 6.44
C THR A 233 -13.42 -8.10 7.13
N VAL A 234 -13.59 -6.80 6.97
CA VAL A 234 -12.71 -5.78 7.53
C VAL A 234 -13.49 -5.04 8.60
N CYS A 235 -12.92 -4.95 9.80
CA CYS A 235 -13.44 -4.09 10.85
C CYS A 235 -12.38 -3.10 11.29
N THR A 236 -12.78 -1.86 11.51
CA THR A 236 -11.89 -0.81 12.02
C THR A 236 -12.61 0.13 12.98
N ARG A 237 -11.84 0.83 13.81
CA ARG A 237 -12.26 2.02 14.56
C ARG A 237 -11.06 2.89 14.90
N TRP A 238 -11.35 4.16 15.13
CA TRP A 238 -10.42 5.14 15.66
C TRP A 238 -10.25 4.99 17.19
N LEU A 239 -9.02 5.11 17.68
CA LEU A 239 -8.68 4.99 19.09
C LEU A 239 -8.15 6.29 19.71
N ALA A 240 -7.53 7.16 18.91
CA ALA A 240 -6.89 8.39 19.39
C ALA A 240 -7.92 9.52 19.62
N ASN A 241 -8.83 9.29 20.57
CA ASN A 241 -9.88 10.24 20.97
C ASN A 241 -9.34 11.56 21.54
N GLU A 242 -8.06 11.59 21.91
CA GLU A 242 -7.37 12.82 22.34
C GLU A 242 -7.09 13.77 21.17
N ASP A 243 -6.93 13.25 19.95
CA ASP A 243 -6.69 14.04 18.75
C ASP A 243 -8.01 14.41 18.05
N GLY A 244 -9.06 13.60 18.21
CA GLY A 244 -10.40 13.86 17.71
C GLY A 244 -11.37 12.69 17.89
N ASN A 245 -12.68 12.92 17.77
CA ASN A 245 -13.71 11.87 17.88
C ASN A 245 -13.77 10.93 16.65
N THR A 246 -13.10 11.30 15.57
CA THR A 246 -12.96 10.52 14.35
C THR A 246 -11.53 10.74 13.84
N SER A 247 -11.05 9.85 12.97
CA SER A 247 -9.91 10.19 12.12
C SER A 247 -10.32 11.29 11.12
N HIS A 248 -9.36 11.78 10.33
CA HIS A 248 -9.65 12.42 9.05
C HIS A 248 -9.79 11.38 7.93
N ALA A 249 -9.74 11.82 6.68
CA ALA A 249 -9.78 10.97 5.51
C ALA A 249 -8.77 9.83 5.65
N ALA A 250 -9.22 8.60 5.41
CA ALA A 250 -8.45 7.40 5.71
C ALA A 250 -8.50 6.41 4.55
N LEU A 251 -7.46 5.59 4.46
CA LEU A 251 -7.30 4.54 3.47
C LEU A 251 -7.14 3.21 4.18
N ILE A 252 -7.88 2.19 3.75
CA ILE A 252 -7.61 0.80 4.11
C ILE A 252 -7.10 0.09 2.87
N GLU A 253 -5.88 -0.42 2.96
CA GLU A 253 -5.26 -1.29 1.98
C GLU A 253 -5.34 -2.74 2.46
N VAL A 254 -5.84 -3.62 1.60
CA VAL A 254 -5.87 -5.07 1.85
C VAL A 254 -5.18 -5.78 0.70
N GLU A 255 -4.07 -6.46 1.00
CA GLU A 255 -3.34 -7.26 0.02
C GLU A 255 -4.21 -8.42 -0.46
N SER A 256 -4.34 -8.59 -1.77
CA SER A 256 -5.04 -9.70 -2.44
C SER A 256 -4.07 -10.84 -2.72
N PRO A 257 -4.45 -12.11 -2.47
CA PRO A 257 -3.61 -13.24 -2.84
C PRO A 257 -3.46 -13.35 -4.36
N THR A 258 -2.29 -13.78 -4.83
CA THR A 258 -2.01 -13.98 -6.25
C THR A 258 -3.09 -14.84 -6.93
N GLY A 259 -3.58 -14.38 -8.08
CA GLY A 259 -4.66 -15.04 -8.82
C GLY A 259 -6.06 -14.73 -8.33
N TYR A 260 -6.24 -14.02 -7.21
CA TYR A 260 -7.54 -13.49 -6.77
C TYR A 260 -7.66 -12.02 -7.13
N ILE A 261 -8.74 -11.68 -7.83
CA ILE A 261 -9.00 -10.31 -8.27
C ILE A 261 -10.38 -9.90 -7.79
N PHE A 262 -10.46 -8.67 -7.30
CA PHE A 262 -11.73 -7.99 -7.10
C PHE A 262 -12.00 -7.11 -8.32
N TYR A 263 -12.99 -7.47 -9.14
CA TYR A 263 -13.25 -6.73 -10.37
C TYR A 263 -13.82 -5.35 -10.07
N GLN A 264 -13.19 -4.29 -10.61
CA GLN A 264 -13.48 -2.89 -10.27
C GLN A 264 -14.99 -2.51 -10.33
N PRO A 265 -15.75 -2.83 -11.40
CA PRO A 265 -17.20 -2.55 -11.42
C PRO A 265 -18.01 -3.23 -10.29
N PHE A 266 -17.64 -4.44 -9.89
CA PHE A 266 -18.29 -5.12 -8.75
C PHE A 266 -17.87 -4.49 -7.42
N ALA A 267 -16.64 -3.98 -7.33
CA ALA A 267 -16.17 -3.23 -6.18
C ALA A 267 -16.98 -1.95 -5.98
N GLU A 268 -17.18 -1.17 -7.05
CA GLU A 268 -18.00 0.05 -7.03
C GLU A 268 -19.45 -0.22 -6.61
N GLU A 269 -20.06 -1.30 -7.11
CA GLU A 269 -21.39 -1.73 -6.67
C GLU A 269 -21.40 -2.10 -5.17
N THR A 270 -20.35 -2.77 -4.70
CA THR A 270 -20.20 -3.15 -3.29
C THR A 270 -20.12 -1.91 -2.39
N VAL A 271 -19.45 -0.83 -2.81
CA VAL A 271 -19.44 0.44 -2.07
C VAL A 271 -20.86 0.98 -1.87
N LEU A 272 -21.68 0.99 -2.92
CA LEU A 272 -23.07 1.46 -2.85
C LEU A 272 -23.93 0.58 -1.94
N HIS A 273 -23.66 -0.72 -1.92
CA HIS A 273 -24.32 -1.66 -1.01
C HIS A 273 -23.93 -1.39 0.45
N ILE A 274 -22.62 -1.27 0.73
CA ILE A 274 -22.09 -1.01 2.07
C ILE A 274 -22.64 0.29 2.63
N GLN A 275 -22.71 1.36 1.82
CA GLN A 275 -23.27 2.64 2.24
C GLN A 275 -24.76 2.57 2.63
N LYS A 276 -25.53 1.66 2.02
CA LYS A 276 -27.00 1.56 2.20
C LYS A 276 -27.42 0.54 3.24
N ILE A 277 -26.72 -0.60 3.31
CA ILE A 277 -27.15 -1.82 4.01
C ILE A 277 -26.23 -2.15 5.20
N GLU A 278 -24.97 -1.69 5.17
CA GLU A 278 -23.96 -1.92 6.21
C GLU A 278 -23.49 -0.63 6.89
N SER A 279 -22.72 -0.74 7.97
CA SER A 279 -22.50 0.31 8.97
C SER A 279 -21.46 1.39 8.58
N PHE A 280 -21.13 1.57 7.30
CA PHE A 280 -20.06 2.47 6.82
C PHE A 280 -20.57 3.55 5.83
N PRO A 281 -21.41 4.52 6.25
CA PRO A 281 -21.90 5.59 5.37
C PRO A 281 -20.78 6.52 4.85
N GLN A 282 -19.63 6.54 5.51
CA GLN A 282 -18.47 7.36 5.19
C GLN A 282 -17.47 6.69 4.25
N LEU A 283 -17.70 5.45 3.81
CA LEU A 283 -16.97 4.85 2.69
C LEU A 283 -17.29 5.65 1.42
N ARG A 284 -16.27 6.09 0.69
CA ARG A 284 -16.42 6.96 -0.49
C ARG A 284 -16.08 6.28 -1.79
N ASN A 285 -15.00 5.51 -1.83
CA ASN A 285 -14.53 4.91 -3.06
C ASN A 285 -13.77 3.60 -2.80
N VAL A 286 -13.58 2.82 -3.86
CA VAL A 286 -12.73 1.64 -3.88
C VAL A 286 -11.90 1.63 -5.17
N HIS A 287 -10.64 1.26 -5.04
CA HIS A 287 -9.77 1.00 -6.17
C HIS A 287 -9.15 -0.40 -6.03
N THR A 288 -9.19 -1.18 -7.09
CA THR A 288 -8.68 -2.55 -7.10
C THR A 288 -7.51 -2.68 -8.06
N THR A 289 -6.44 -3.31 -7.61
CA THR A 289 -5.33 -3.79 -8.45
C THR A 289 -5.30 -5.31 -8.40
N GLU A 290 -4.34 -5.93 -9.11
CA GLU A 290 -4.14 -7.38 -9.03
C GLU A 290 -3.63 -7.85 -7.66
N THR A 291 -3.00 -6.94 -6.90
CA THR A 291 -2.32 -7.25 -5.64
C THR A 291 -2.98 -6.61 -4.44
N HIS A 292 -3.82 -5.60 -4.59
CA HIS A 292 -4.38 -4.84 -3.48
C HIS A 292 -5.82 -4.36 -3.75
N VAL A 293 -6.58 -4.21 -2.67
CA VAL A 293 -7.86 -3.50 -2.67
C VAL A 293 -7.72 -2.30 -1.74
N PHE A 294 -7.99 -1.11 -2.28
CA PHE A 294 -7.88 0.16 -1.60
C PHE A 294 -9.28 0.72 -1.32
N TRP A 295 -9.62 0.89 -0.05
CA TRP A 295 -10.90 1.43 0.40
C TRP A 295 -10.69 2.84 0.96
N GLN A 296 -11.36 3.83 0.37
CA GLN A 296 -11.21 5.24 0.75
C GLN A 296 -12.40 5.69 1.59
N PHE A 297 -12.11 6.27 2.76
CA PHE A 297 -13.10 6.77 3.71
C PHE A 297 -12.93 8.27 3.92
N GLU A 298 -14.03 8.97 4.15
CA GLU A 298 -13.98 10.37 4.60
C GLU A 298 -13.47 10.49 6.03
N TYR A 299 -13.78 9.51 6.88
CA TYR A 299 -13.23 9.35 8.23
C TYR A 299 -13.46 7.93 8.74
N ILE A 300 -12.83 7.57 9.85
CA ILE A 300 -13.11 6.35 10.62
C ILE A 300 -13.59 6.78 12.01
N PRO A 301 -14.77 6.33 12.47
CA PRO A 301 -15.29 6.71 13.79
C PRO A 301 -14.67 5.88 14.91
N SER A 302 -14.82 6.36 16.16
CA SER A 302 -14.39 5.59 17.34
C SER A 302 -15.23 4.35 17.62
N GLN A 303 -16.44 4.27 17.07
CA GLN A 303 -17.27 3.06 17.13
C GLN A 303 -16.76 2.02 16.12
N LYS A 304 -16.62 0.77 16.57
CA LYS A 304 -16.23 -0.35 15.69
C LYS A 304 -17.30 -0.58 14.63
N GLN A 305 -16.89 -0.52 13.38
CA GLN A 305 -17.71 -0.82 12.22
C GLN A 305 -17.02 -1.91 11.39
N CYS A 306 -17.82 -2.74 10.72
CA CYS A 306 -17.33 -3.83 9.85
C CYS A 306 -18.04 -3.79 8.49
N PHE A 307 -17.34 -4.18 7.43
CA PHE A 307 -17.92 -4.46 6.12
C PHE A 307 -17.29 -5.72 5.53
N SER A 308 -18.01 -6.37 4.61
CA SER A 308 -17.55 -7.58 3.94
C SER A 308 -17.61 -7.46 2.43
N TYR A 309 -16.63 -8.06 1.75
CA TYR A 309 -16.61 -8.15 0.30
C TYR A 309 -16.05 -9.50 -0.16
N ASN A 310 -16.33 -9.86 -1.41
CA ASN A 310 -15.91 -11.12 -1.99
C ASN A 310 -14.88 -10.89 -3.09
N ILE A 311 -13.76 -11.60 -3.01
CA ILE A 311 -12.77 -11.69 -4.09
C ILE A 311 -12.82 -13.07 -4.72
N GLN A 312 -12.55 -13.15 -6.03
CA GLN A 312 -12.69 -14.37 -6.81
C GLN A 312 -11.37 -14.74 -7.46
N ARG A 313 -11.10 -16.05 -7.59
CA ARG A 313 -9.94 -16.56 -8.31
C ARG A 313 -10.15 -16.41 -9.82
N TRP A 314 -9.32 -15.60 -10.45
CA TRP A 314 -9.32 -15.36 -11.90
C TRP A 314 -8.39 -16.31 -12.65
N TYR A 315 -7.22 -16.60 -12.08
CA TYR A 315 -6.27 -17.56 -12.65
C TYR A 315 -5.68 -18.47 -11.57
N PRO A 316 -5.34 -19.71 -11.93
CA PRO A 316 -4.85 -20.68 -10.96
C PRO A 316 -3.41 -20.38 -10.54
N ALA A 317 -3.20 -20.05 -9.26
CA ALA A 317 -1.89 -20.01 -8.62
C ALA A 317 -1.87 -20.95 -7.39
N ALA A 318 -0.85 -21.79 -7.30
CA ALA A 318 -0.60 -22.70 -6.17
C ALA A 318 0.60 -22.22 -5.34
N ASN A 319 0.79 -22.81 -4.15
CA ASN A 319 1.88 -22.43 -3.23
C ASN A 319 1.90 -20.93 -2.89
N LEU A 320 0.72 -20.41 -2.54
CA LEU A 320 0.52 -18.99 -2.23
C LEU A 320 1.19 -18.59 -0.91
N THR A 321 1.51 -17.30 -0.79
CA THR A 321 2.09 -16.70 0.42
C THR A 321 1.20 -16.96 1.64
N ARG A 322 1.82 -17.43 2.73
CA ARG A 322 1.13 -17.81 3.98
C ARG A 322 0.61 -16.62 4.77
N ILE A 323 1.29 -15.49 4.65
CA ILE A 323 1.02 -14.26 5.40
C ILE A 323 0.87 -13.16 4.37
N ARG A 324 -0.17 -12.35 4.54
CA ARG A 324 -0.43 -11.12 3.79
C ARG A 324 -0.65 -9.99 4.78
N SER A 325 -0.66 -8.77 4.30
CA SER A 325 -0.87 -7.58 5.13
C SER A 325 -2.19 -6.87 4.80
N ALA A 326 -2.72 -6.18 5.81
CA ALA A 326 -3.69 -5.12 5.62
C ALA A 326 -3.31 -3.94 6.50
N THR A 327 -3.43 -2.75 5.95
CA THR A 327 -3.00 -1.51 6.59
C THR A 327 -4.15 -0.52 6.56
N VAL A 328 -4.39 0.15 7.68
CA VAL A 328 -5.23 1.35 7.72
C VAL A 328 -4.34 2.54 8.04
N LEU A 329 -4.51 3.64 7.33
CA LEU A 329 -3.74 4.87 7.54
C LEU A 329 -4.61 6.12 7.33
N GLU A 330 -4.24 7.22 7.98
CA GLU A 330 -4.80 8.54 7.73
C GLU A 330 -4.10 9.22 6.54
N LEU A 331 -4.86 9.74 5.58
CA LEU A 331 -4.32 10.24 4.30
C LEU A 331 -3.47 11.52 4.44
N PHE A 332 -3.77 12.35 5.43
CA PHE A 332 -3.05 13.62 5.69
C PHE A 332 -2.09 13.52 6.88
N ALA A 333 -2.02 12.35 7.53
CA ALA A 333 -1.01 12.02 8.53
C ALA A 333 -0.69 10.51 8.44
N PRO A 334 -0.01 10.05 7.38
CA PRO A 334 0.30 8.63 7.18
C PRO A 334 1.08 7.97 8.32
N GLU A 335 1.78 8.76 9.15
CA GLU A 335 2.38 8.32 10.41
C GLU A 335 1.35 7.74 11.41
N HIS A 336 0.07 8.08 11.23
CA HIS A 336 -1.06 7.45 11.90
C HIS A 336 -1.54 6.25 11.09
N PHE A 337 -0.96 5.09 11.35
CA PHE A 337 -1.39 3.85 10.72
C PHE A 337 -1.53 2.70 11.72
N GLU A 338 -2.14 1.60 11.27
CA GLU A 338 -2.09 0.30 11.94
C GLU A 338 -2.01 -0.77 10.84
N MET A 339 -1.03 -1.66 10.96
CA MET A 339 -0.86 -2.80 10.05
C MET A 339 -1.15 -4.11 10.78
N VAL A 340 -1.91 -4.99 10.14
CA VAL A 340 -2.20 -6.33 10.64
C VAL A 340 -1.85 -7.40 9.61
N MET A 341 -1.40 -8.55 10.10
CA MET A 341 -1.08 -9.71 9.29
C MET A 341 -2.28 -10.64 9.14
N ILE A 342 -2.62 -10.97 7.89
CA ILE A 342 -3.68 -11.89 7.51
C ILE A 342 -3.08 -13.28 7.33
N ASN A 343 -3.64 -14.27 8.03
CA ASN A 343 -3.24 -15.66 7.90
C ASN A 343 -3.94 -16.33 6.71
N ALA A 344 -3.17 -16.57 5.64
CA ALA A 344 -3.61 -17.21 4.41
C ALA A 344 -3.15 -18.68 4.29
N THR A 345 -2.85 -19.36 5.41
CA THR A 345 -2.43 -20.79 5.42
C THR A 345 -3.38 -21.72 4.64
N PRO A 346 -4.72 -21.52 4.64
CA PRO A 346 -5.60 -22.33 3.80
C PRO A 346 -5.32 -22.20 2.30
N LEU A 347 -4.80 -21.07 1.82
CA LEU A 347 -4.41 -20.87 0.43
C LEU A 347 -3.02 -21.43 0.13
N SER A 348 -2.07 -21.29 1.05
CA SER A 348 -0.72 -21.85 0.87
C SER A 348 -0.73 -23.38 0.81
N ALA A 349 -1.73 -24.01 1.43
CA ALA A 349 -1.92 -25.45 1.39
C ALA A 349 -2.55 -25.95 0.07
N LEU A 350 -3.00 -25.06 -0.83
CA LEU A 350 -3.56 -25.46 -2.11
C LEU A 350 -2.46 -25.97 -3.04
N ASP A 351 -2.60 -27.22 -3.47
CA ASP A 351 -1.74 -27.82 -4.49
C ASP A 351 -2.26 -27.53 -5.90
N ILE A 352 -1.40 -27.67 -6.91
CA ILE A 352 -1.69 -27.39 -8.32
C ILE A 352 -2.98 -28.05 -8.81
N CYS A 353 -3.28 -29.25 -8.31
CA CYS A 353 -4.49 -29.98 -8.66
C CYS A 353 -5.77 -29.40 -8.06
N GLU A 354 -5.71 -28.90 -6.83
CA GLU A 354 -6.84 -28.23 -6.19
C GLU A 354 -7.14 -26.89 -6.85
N VAL A 355 -6.08 -26.18 -7.24
CA VAL A 355 -6.23 -24.88 -7.91
C VAL A 355 -6.75 -25.04 -9.34
N CYS A 356 -6.24 -26.03 -10.09
CA CYS A 356 -6.74 -26.32 -11.43
C CYS A 356 -8.20 -26.78 -11.43
N GLY A 357 -8.56 -27.70 -10.53
CA GLY A 357 -9.94 -28.15 -10.33
C GLY A 357 -10.64 -28.68 -11.60
N SER A 358 -9.88 -29.17 -12.59
CA SER A 358 -10.39 -29.62 -13.89
C SER A 358 -9.74 -30.94 -14.30
N TYR A 359 -10.51 -31.78 -15.02
CA TYR A 359 -10.03 -33.01 -15.67
C TYR A 359 -9.03 -32.72 -16.80
N GLN A 360 -8.94 -31.47 -17.25
CA GLN A 360 -7.96 -31.02 -18.25
C GLN A 360 -6.55 -30.92 -17.68
N CYS A 361 -6.35 -31.11 -16.37
CA CYS A 361 -5.03 -31.16 -15.76
C CYS A 361 -4.44 -32.58 -15.81
N PRO A 362 -3.48 -32.85 -16.73
CA PRO A 362 -3.05 -34.21 -17.06
C PRO A 362 -2.36 -34.95 -15.91
N TYR A 363 -1.88 -34.22 -14.90
CA TYR A 363 -1.15 -34.79 -13.75
C TYR A 363 -1.98 -34.86 -12.46
N CYS A 364 -3.29 -34.62 -12.53
CA CYS A 364 -4.15 -34.55 -11.35
C CYS A 364 -5.04 -35.78 -11.21
N PRO A 365 -4.72 -36.73 -10.30
CA PRO A 365 -5.40 -38.02 -10.23
C PRO A 365 -6.88 -37.92 -9.81
N ILE A 366 -7.25 -36.86 -9.08
CA ILE A 366 -8.57 -36.72 -8.46
C ILE A 366 -9.65 -36.29 -9.47
N TYR A 367 -9.29 -35.52 -10.51
CA TYR A 367 -10.25 -35.00 -11.50
C TYR A 367 -10.31 -35.81 -12.80
N SER A 368 -9.33 -36.69 -13.02
CA SER A 368 -9.23 -37.57 -14.18
C SER A 368 -9.82 -38.96 -13.94
N GLY A 369 -10.12 -39.30 -12.67
CA GLY A 369 -10.75 -40.55 -12.28
C GLY A 369 -12.26 -40.47 -12.39
N THR A 370 -12.84 -41.07 -13.43
CA THR A 370 -14.26 -41.45 -13.36
C THR A 370 -14.40 -42.56 -12.32
N PRO A 371 -15.32 -42.48 -11.33
CA PRO A 371 -15.65 -43.64 -10.53
C PRO A 371 -16.36 -44.61 -11.47
N THR A 372 -15.62 -45.59 -11.98
CA THR A 372 -16.20 -46.76 -12.63
C THR A 372 -16.90 -47.57 -11.53
N THR A 373 -18.11 -47.18 -11.18
CA THR A 373 -19.01 -48.04 -10.42
C THR A 373 -19.26 -49.28 -11.29
N HIS A 374 -18.54 -50.36 -11.01
CA HIS A 374 -18.76 -51.67 -11.60
C HIS A 374 -20.15 -52.18 -11.18
N TYR A 375 -21.20 -51.73 -11.87
CA TYR A 375 -22.54 -52.33 -11.80
C TYR A 375 -22.69 -53.56 -12.71
N TYR A 376 -21.60 -54.26 -13.02
CA TYR A 376 -21.62 -55.47 -13.82
C TYR A 376 -21.15 -56.66 -12.97
N SER A 377 -22.08 -57.22 -12.19
CA SER A 377 -21.92 -58.59 -11.65
C SER A 377 -23.25 -59.20 -11.21
N LEU A 378 -24.21 -58.41 -10.72
CA LEU A 378 -25.46 -58.98 -10.17
C LEU A 378 -26.58 -59.19 -11.20
N THR A 379 -26.67 -58.37 -12.27
CA THR A 379 -27.71 -58.53 -13.31
C THR A 379 -27.40 -59.64 -14.31
N LEU A 380 -26.12 -59.97 -14.52
CA LEU A 380 -25.73 -61.07 -15.42
C LEU A 380 -25.90 -62.45 -14.76
N LEU A 381 -25.76 -62.53 -13.43
CA LEU A 381 -26.01 -63.78 -12.69
C LEU A 381 -27.51 -64.11 -12.60
N SER A 382 -28.38 -63.12 -12.52
CA SER A 382 -29.84 -63.34 -12.51
C SER A 382 -30.39 -63.85 -13.86
N LEU A 383 -29.74 -63.51 -14.98
CA LEU A 383 -30.16 -63.97 -16.31
C LEU A 383 -29.73 -65.40 -16.63
N ILE A 384 -28.65 -65.90 -16.02
CA ILE A 384 -28.19 -67.29 -16.19
C ILE A 384 -29.00 -68.26 -15.31
N VAL A 385 -29.47 -67.81 -14.15
CA VAL A 385 -30.38 -68.63 -13.30
C VAL A 385 -31.79 -68.68 -13.90
N ALA A 386 -32.28 -67.61 -14.54
CA ALA A 386 -33.60 -67.61 -15.17
C ALA A 386 -33.68 -68.47 -16.46
N SER A 387 -32.59 -68.57 -17.25
CA SER A 387 -32.58 -69.40 -18.46
C SER A 387 -32.42 -70.91 -18.20
N GLY A 388 -31.93 -71.29 -17.02
CA GLY A 388 -31.89 -72.69 -16.58
C GLY A 388 -33.24 -73.27 -16.12
N PHE A 389 -34.21 -72.41 -15.77
CA PHE A 389 -35.53 -72.84 -15.28
C PHE A 389 -36.64 -72.82 -16.34
N ILE A 390 -36.43 -72.21 -17.50
CA ILE A 390 -37.48 -72.05 -18.54
C ILE A 390 -37.53 -73.22 -19.54
N PHE A 391 -36.55 -74.14 -19.55
CA PHE A 391 -36.57 -75.32 -20.44
C PHE A 391 -37.39 -76.52 -19.93
N SER A 392 -38.24 -76.36 -18.91
CA SER A 392 -39.02 -77.49 -18.33
C SER A 392 -40.54 -77.26 -18.18
N SER A 393 -41.14 -76.27 -18.83
CA SER A 393 -42.60 -76.21 -18.94
C SER A 393 -43.03 -75.54 -20.25
N ILE A 394 -43.57 -76.32 -21.18
CA ILE A 394 -45.00 -76.32 -21.57
C ILE A 394 -45.35 -75.05 -22.36
N ASP A 395 -45.46 -75.14 -23.68
CA ASP A 395 -46.63 -75.60 -24.47
C ASP A 395 -47.69 -74.50 -24.67
N ASP A 396 -47.96 -74.30 -25.96
CA ASP A 396 -49.11 -73.74 -26.64
C ASP A 396 -49.67 -72.30 -26.40
N SER A 397 -49.91 -71.67 -27.56
CA SER A 397 -50.98 -70.70 -27.89
C SER A 397 -50.78 -69.15 -27.79
N ARG A 398 -50.70 -68.57 -29.00
CA ARG A 398 -51.34 -67.34 -29.54
C ARG A 398 -50.93 -65.92 -29.10
N LEU A 399 -50.08 -65.33 -29.95
CA LEU A 399 -50.20 -64.03 -30.67
C LEU A 399 -51.11 -62.91 -30.11
N GLY A 400 -50.47 -61.75 -29.85
CA GLY A 400 -51.09 -60.42 -29.85
C GLY A 400 -50.02 -59.32 -29.97
N ILE A 401 -49.96 -58.65 -31.12
CA ILE A 401 -48.98 -57.60 -31.49
C ILE A 401 -49.54 -56.22 -31.13
N ILE A 402 -48.77 -55.37 -30.46
CA ILE A 402 -48.93 -53.90 -30.48
C ILE A 402 -47.52 -53.25 -30.51
N PRO A 403 -47.18 -52.39 -31.49
CA PRO A 403 -45.86 -51.78 -31.58
C PRO A 403 -45.82 -50.42 -30.85
N VAL A 404 -44.71 -50.13 -30.17
CA VAL A 404 -44.38 -48.77 -29.68
C VAL A 404 -43.16 -48.28 -30.45
N HIS A 405 -43.34 -47.12 -31.07
CA HIS A 405 -42.42 -46.46 -32.00
C HIS A 405 -41.36 -45.66 -31.21
N VAL A 406 -40.09 -45.89 -31.53
CA VAL A 406 -38.95 -45.03 -31.15
C VAL A 406 -38.52 -44.25 -32.39
N PRO A 407 -38.05 -43.00 -32.24
CA PRO A 407 -36.97 -42.53 -33.12
C PRO A 407 -35.77 -42.02 -32.32
N ASN A 408 -34.62 -42.63 -32.62
CA ASN A 408 -33.30 -42.08 -32.38
C ASN A 408 -32.96 -41.02 -33.45
N TRP A 409 -31.98 -40.18 -33.11
CA TRP A 409 -30.82 -39.73 -33.91
C TRP A 409 -30.58 -38.21 -33.93
N LEU A 410 -29.49 -37.83 -33.23
CA LEU A 410 -28.52 -36.74 -33.47
C LEU A 410 -28.04 -36.69 -34.96
N PRO A 411 -27.14 -35.78 -35.42
CA PRO A 411 -26.39 -34.69 -34.73
C PRO A 411 -26.28 -33.36 -35.55
N THR A 412 -25.64 -32.33 -34.99
CA THR A 412 -24.40 -31.65 -35.49
C THR A 412 -24.30 -30.14 -35.20
N ASN A 413 -23.23 -29.81 -34.48
CA ASN A 413 -22.25 -28.74 -34.64
C ASN A 413 -22.62 -27.28 -34.93
N TYR A 414 -22.21 -26.47 -33.94
CA TYR A 414 -21.74 -25.09 -34.01
C TYR A 414 -20.72 -24.81 -35.13
N ARG A 415 -20.86 -23.63 -35.76
CA ARG A 415 -19.74 -22.82 -36.30
C ARG A 415 -20.07 -21.32 -36.23
N HIS A 416 -19.15 -20.60 -35.59
CA HIS A 416 -18.83 -19.16 -35.64
C HIS A 416 -19.76 -18.16 -36.33
N MET A 417 -20.14 -17.11 -35.58
CA MET A 417 -19.61 -15.75 -35.75
C MET A 417 -19.59 -15.03 -34.40
#